data_AF-J9GFZ6-F1
#
_entry.id   AF-J9GFZ6-F1
#
_cell.length_a   1.000
_cell.length_b   1.000
_cell.length_c   1.000
_cell.angle_alpha   90.00
_cell.angle_beta   90.00
_cell.angle_gamma   90.00
#
_symmetry.space_group_name_H-M   'P 1'
#
loop_
_entity.id
_entity.type
_entity.pdbx_description
1 polymer ?
#
loop_
_entity_poly.entity_id
_entity_poly.type
_entity_poly.pdbx_seq_one_letter_code
_entity_poly.pdbx_strand_id
1 'polypeptide(L)'
;MVAAHLHMDEKTPHIHAAVVPIVMGERRKAKKEQTDGKRKYRKKTNSVRLCADDLFNRQILIAYHDNYARVMAKYGLQRGVRGSEARHTTTMQYYRNLKKKNETLETETRLLQEKKTEAQEELKQVKAEIRTDKLKCAATDTATALASSVGSLFGSRKMKSLERRNEDLQDRILELEDEARQRERQQAKHIQEIRNAYEQQHRKLSEFADFCQTLLSVCGEADARDKFPA
;
A
#
# COMPACT_ATOMS: atom_id res chain seq x y z
N MET A 1 69.41 13.87 -17.22
CA MET A 1 68.58 13.51 -18.39
C MET A 1 67.35 12.77 -17.89
N VAL A 2 66.19 13.05 -18.48
CA VAL A 2 64.92 12.38 -18.20
C VAL A 2 64.40 11.82 -19.52
N ALA A 3 63.97 10.56 -19.54
CA ALA A 3 63.23 9.97 -20.65
C ALA A 3 61.78 9.76 -20.20
N ALA A 4 60.81 10.09 -21.05
CA ALA A 4 59.39 9.95 -20.75
C ALA A 4 58.66 9.31 -21.93
N HIS A 5 57.88 8.28 -21.65
CA HIS A 5 57.04 7.58 -22.62
C HIS A 5 55.59 7.65 -22.16
N LEU A 6 54.68 8.04 -23.05
CA LEU A 6 53.24 8.15 -22.79
C LEU A 6 52.53 6.96 -23.42
N HIS A 7 51.74 6.25 -22.62
CA HIS A 7 50.84 5.18 -23.09
C HIS A 7 49.40 5.68 -23.05
N MET A 8 48.69 5.56 -24.18
CA MET A 8 47.28 5.97 -24.36
C MET A 8 46.40 4.83 -24.88
N ASP A 9 47.01 3.68 -25.17
CA ASP A 9 46.42 2.45 -25.69
C ASP A 9 45.90 1.52 -24.58
N GLU A 10 46.25 1.79 -23.33
CA GLU A 10 45.76 1.07 -22.16
C GLU A 10 44.49 1.71 -21.55
N LYS A 11 43.87 1.02 -20.58
CA LYS A 11 42.62 1.45 -19.92
C LYS A 11 42.73 2.84 -19.27
N THR A 12 43.89 3.20 -18.76
CA THR A 12 44.17 4.52 -18.17
C THR A 12 45.45 5.09 -18.77
N PRO A 13 45.41 6.28 -19.39
CA PRO A 13 46.61 6.87 -19.95
C PRO A 13 47.62 7.17 -18.84
N HIS A 14 48.87 6.74 -19.02
CA HIS A 14 49.92 6.89 -18.01
C HIS A 14 51.30 7.12 -18.64
N ILE A 15 52.22 7.68 -17.84
CA ILE A 15 53.57 8.06 -18.30
C ILE A 15 54.60 7.24 -17.54
N HIS A 16 55.50 6.59 -18.28
CA HIS A 16 56.74 6.03 -17.73
C HIS A 16 57.86 7.05 -17.87
N ALA A 17 58.32 7.58 -16.73
CA ALA A 17 59.44 8.51 -16.68
C ALA A 17 60.66 7.87 -16.01
N ALA A 18 61.79 7.80 -16.72
CA ALA A 18 63.08 7.36 -16.20
C ALA A 18 63.98 8.58 -15.93
N VAL A 19 64.41 8.73 -14.67
CA VAL A 19 65.23 9.85 -14.21
C VAL A 19 66.61 9.33 -13.83
N VAL A 20 67.66 9.87 -14.46
CA VAL A 20 69.06 9.55 -14.12
C VAL A 20 69.45 10.31 -12.84
N PRO A 21 69.81 9.63 -11.74
CA PRO A 21 69.95 10.28 -10.45
C PRO A 21 71.34 10.91 -10.27
N ILE A 22 71.60 12.03 -10.94
CA ILE A 22 72.88 12.75 -10.89
C ILE A 22 72.89 13.67 -9.66
N VAL A 23 73.88 13.50 -8.80
CA VAL A 23 74.06 14.27 -7.57
C VAL A 23 75.50 14.75 -7.47
N MET A 24 75.68 15.98 -7.02
CA MET A 24 76.98 16.55 -6.68
C MET A 24 77.17 16.58 -5.16
N GLY A 25 78.41 16.36 -4.72
CA GLY A 25 78.77 16.43 -3.31
C GLY A 25 78.86 15.08 -2.60
N GLU A 26 79.26 15.14 -1.34
CA GLU A 26 79.61 13.97 -0.54
C GLU A 26 78.45 13.01 -0.30
N ARG A 27 78.77 11.72 -0.17
CA ARG A 27 77.78 10.67 0.12
C ARG A 27 77.20 10.89 1.51
N ARG A 28 75.87 10.97 1.64
CA ARG A 28 75.19 11.03 2.96
C ARG A 28 75.60 9.90 3.90
N LYS A 29 75.77 8.68 3.37
CA LYS A 29 76.31 7.53 4.12
C LYS A 29 77.76 7.72 4.57
N ALA A 30 78.60 8.43 3.79
CA ALA A 30 79.97 8.74 4.20
C ALA A 30 80.02 9.75 5.35
N LYS A 31 79.12 10.75 5.39
CA LYS A 31 78.99 11.66 6.53
C LYS A 31 78.63 10.94 7.83
N LYS A 32 77.70 9.97 7.77
CA LYS A 32 77.34 9.12 8.92
C LYS A 32 78.46 8.17 9.35
N GLU A 33 79.21 7.61 8.40
CA GLU A 33 80.30 6.67 8.74
C GLU A 33 81.60 7.36 9.18
N GLN A 34 81.78 8.65 8.85
CA GLN A 34 82.89 9.46 9.35
C GLN A 34 82.74 9.80 10.83
N THR A 35 81.50 9.95 11.31
CA THR A 35 81.18 10.00 12.74
C THR A 35 81.41 8.67 13.46
N ASP A 36 81.36 7.53 12.75
CA ASP A 36 81.57 6.18 13.30
C ASP A 36 83.05 5.72 13.32
N GLY A 37 83.99 6.64 13.11
CA GLY A 37 85.43 6.41 13.35
C GLY A 37 86.16 5.47 12.38
N LYS A 38 85.52 4.95 11.33
CA LYS A 38 86.16 4.03 10.37
C LYS A 38 87.03 4.78 9.37
N ARG A 39 88.34 4.45 9.33
CA ARG A 39 89.29 4.98 8.32
C ARG A 39 88.84 4.59 6.91
N LYS A 40 88.67 5.58 6.03
CA LYS A 40 88.28 5.37 4.63
C LYS A 40 89.29 5.97 3.66
N TYR A 41 89.39 5.32 2.50
CA TYR A 41 90.15 5.79 1.35
C TYR A 41 89.65 7.17 0.89
N ARG A 42 90.59 8.11 0.70
CA ARG A 42 90.30 9.49 0.30
C ARG A 42 89.68 9.52 -1.10
N LYS A 43 88.42 9.97 -1.18
CA LYS A 43 87.72 10.19 -2.45
C LYS A 43 87.87 11.65 -2.88
N LYS A 44 87.81 11.91 -4.19
CA LYS A 44 87.83 13.27 -4.75
C LYS A 44 86.65 14.08 -4.18
N THR A 45 86.92 15.29 -3.72
CA THR A 45 85.92 16.26 -3.27
C THR A 45 85.10 16.76 -4.48
N ASN A 46 83.80 16.94 -4.30
CA ASN A 46 82.87 17.45 -5.34
C ASN A 46 82.83 16.68 -6.68
N SER A 47 83.06 15.37 -6.68
CA SER A 47 82.81 14.55 -7.87
C SER A 47 81.31 14.40 -8.16
N VAL A 48 80.91 14.51 -9.41
CA VAL A 48 79.59 14.09 -9.90
C VAL A 48 79.42 12.58 -9.68
N ARG A 49 78.28 12.16 -9.12
CA ARG A 49 77.98 10.74 -8.88
C ARG A 49 76.52 10.41 -9.16
N LEU A 50 76.25 9.14 -9.42
CA LEU A 50 74.90 8.61 -9.55
C LEU A 50 74.41 8.06 -8.21
N CYS A 51 73.38 8.67 -7.62
CA CYS A 51 72.85 8.23 -6.33
C CYS A 51 71.34 8.44 -6.21
N ALA A 52 70.58 7.35 -6.40
CA ALA A 52 69.13 7.34 -6.19
C ALA A 52 68.75 7.64 -4.73
N ASP A 53 69.50 7.12 -3.74
CA ASP A 53 69.24 7.33 -2.31
C ASP A 53 69.16 8.82 -1.93
N ASP A 54 69.91 9.68 -2.60
CA ASP A 54 69.96 11.11 -2.28
C ASP A 54 68.79 11.89 -2.87
N LEU A 55 68.26 11.45 -4.03
CA LEU A 55 67.10 12.05 -4.71
C LEU A 55 65.76 11.46 -4.27
N PHE A 56 65.69 10.15 -4.02
CA PHE A 56 64.47 9.42 -3.70
C PHE A 56 64.44 9.01 -2.23
N ASN A 57 64.75 9.96 -1.34
CA ASN A 57 64.61 9.72 0.10
C ASN A 57 63.14 9.86 0.54
N ARG A 58 62.79 9.32 1.72
CA ARG A 58 61.41 9.37 2.23
C ARG A 58 60.83 10.78 2.31
N GLN A 59 61.61 11.77 2.77
CA GLN A 59 61.15 13.14 2.94
C GLN A 59 60.88 13.83 1.60
N ILE A 60 61.76 13.61 0.61
CA ILE A 60 61.67 14.13 -0.75
C ILE A 60 60.50 13.48 -1.48
N LEU A 61 60.30 12.16 -1.36
CA LEU A 61 59.15 11.47 -1.95
C LEU A 61 57.82 12.02 -1.41
N ILE A 62 57.73 12.30 -0.10
CA ILE A 62 56.57 12.98 0.49
C ILE A 62 56.38 14.36 -0.15
N ALA A 63 57.45 15.16 -0.23
CA ALA A 63 57.40 16.48 -0.85
C ALA A 63 57.02 16.43 -2.35
N TYR A 64 57.43 15.41 -3.08
CA TYR A 64 57.05 15.20 -4.47
C TYR A 64 55.56 14.91 -4.62
N HIS A 65 54.97 14.09 -3.76
CA HIS A 65 53.50 13.91 -3.75
C HIS A 65 52.76 15.22 -3.46
N ASP A 66 53.25 16.01 -2.50
CA ASP A 66 52.65 17.30 -2.13
C ASP A 66 52.74 18.31 -3.28
N ASN A 67 53.92 18.42 -3.89
CA ASN A 67 54.16 19.34 -4.99
C ASN A 67 53.39 18.94 -6.25
N TYR A 68 53.34 17.64 -6.57
CA TYR A 68 52.59 17.13 -7.70
C TYR A 68 51.10 17.46 -7.57
N ALA A 69 50.51 17.22 -6.40
CA ALA A 69 49.11 17.58 -6.13
C ALA A 69 48.87 19.10 -6.25
N ARG A 70 49.80 19.93 -5.76
CA ARG A 70 49.70 21.39 -5.88
C ARG A 70 49.68 21.84 -7.35
N VAL A 71 50.60 21.33 -8.17
CA VAL A 71 50.69 21.68 -9.61
C VAL A 71 49.49 21.15 -10.39
N MET A 72 49.00 19.97 -10.03
CA MET A 72 47.88 19.31 -10.72
C MET A 72 46.50 19.70 -10.20
N ALA A 73 46.41 20.55 -9.17
CA ALA A 73 45.16 21.04 -8.62
C ALA A 73 44.27 21.71 -9.68
N LYS A 74 44.88 22.37 -10.69
CA LYS A 74 44.18 22.96 -11.83
C LYS A 74 43.40 21.95 -12.70
N TYR A 75 43.77 20.67 -12.64
CA TYR A 75 43.09 19.56 -13.31
C TYR A 75 42.17 18.77 -12.36
N GLY A 76 41.94 19.26 -11.14
CA GLY A 76 41.11 18.58 -10.14
C GLY A 76 41.77 17.37 -9.47
N LEU A 77 43.06 17.11 -9.72
CA LEU A 77 43.77 16.02 -9.06
C LEU A 77 44.12 16.38 -7.62
N GLN A 78 43.82 15.46 -6.70
CA GLN A 78 44.07 15.62 -5.28
C GLN A 78 45.21 14.74 -4.81
N ARG A 79 45.80 15.14 -3.68
CA ARG A 79 46.84 14.37 -3.01
C ARG A 79 46.25 13.07 -2.43
N GLY A 80 46.95 11.96 -2.60
CA GLY A 80 46.64 10.72 -1.87
C GLY A 80 46.74 10.88 -0.34
N VAL A 81 46.21 9.91 0.40
CA VAL A 81 46.21 9.92 1.88
C VAL A 81 47.64 9.95 2.42
N ARG A 82 47.92 10.88 3.34
CA ARG A 82 49.24 10.98 3.99
C ARG A 82 49.42 9.82 4.96
N GLY A 83 50.53 9.09 4.80
CA GLY A 83 50.79 7.90 5.63
C GLY A 83 49.95 6.68 5.26
N SER A 84 49.46 6.61 4.02
CA SER A 84 48.71 5.45 3.51
C SER A 84 49.47 4.14 3.76
N GLU A 85 48.76 3.15 4.33
CA GLU A 85 49.24 1.78 4.53
C GLU A 85 49.11 0.92 3.27
N ALA A 86 48.59 1.50 2.17
CA ALA A 86 48.46 0.80 0.90
C ALA A 86 49.83 0.30 0.40
N ARG A 87 49.93 -1.01 0.19
CA ARG A 87 51.11 -1.62 -0.40
C ARG A 87 50.99 -1.63 -1.92
N HIS A 88 52.09 -1.30 -2.60
CA HIS A 88 52.17 -1.44 -4.04
C HIS A 88 51.92 -2.90 -4.44
N THR A 89 51.04 -3.09 -5.42
CA THR A 89 50.76 -4.39 -6.04
C THR A 89 51.13 -4.31 -7.51
N THR A 90 51.59 -5.43 -8.06
CA THR A 90 51.86 -5.49 -9.50
C THR A 90 50.56 -5.43 -10.29
N THR A 91 50.60 -4.96 -11.54
CA THR A 91 49.43 -4.87 -12.42
C THR A 91 48.66 -6.21 -12.51
N MET A 92 49.39 -7.32 -12.65
CA MET A 92 48.80 -8.66 -12.67
C MET A 92 48.10 -9.03 -11.35
N GLN A 93 48.72 -8.71 -10.22
CA GLN A 93 48.12 -8.96 -8.90
C GLN A 93 46.88 -8.10 -8.67
N TYR A 94 46.91 -6.84 -9.12
CA TYR A 94 45.77 -5.92 -9.03
C TYR A 94 44.56 -6.49 -9.76
N TYR A 95 44.71 -6.88 -11.04
CA TYR A 95 43.60 -7.45 -11.81
C TYR A 95 43.12 -8.79 -11.25
N ARG A 96 44.03 -9.64 -10.77
CA ARG A 96 43.64 -10.89 -10.09
C ARG A 96 42.80 -10.64 -8.84
N ASN A 97 43.21 -9.69 -8.01
CA ASN A 97 42.49 -9.33 -6.78
C ASN A 97 41.15 -8.65 -7.10
N LEU A 98 41.11 -7.82 -8.14
CA LEU A 98 39.88 -7.17 -8.59
C LEU A 98 38.84 -8.20 -9.04
N LYS A 99 39.25 -9.18 -9.85
CA LYS A 99 38.37 -10.28 -10.29
C LYS A 99 37.82 -11.05 -9.10
N LYS A 100 38.68 -11.48 -8.17
CA LYS A 100 38.25 -12.19 -6.96
C LYS A 100 37.29 -11.38 -6.10
N LYS A 101 37.55 -10.09 -5.93
CA LYS A 101 36.67 -9.19 -5.15
C LYS A 101 35.30 -9.03 -5.81
N ASN A 102 35.26 -8.92 -7.14
CA ASN A 102 34.00 -8.84 -7.86
C ASN A 102 33.19 -10.14 -7.72
N GLU A 103 33.84 -11.31 -7.86
CA GLU A 103 33.18 -12.61 -7.66
C GLU A 103 32.61 -12.72 -6.23
N THR A 104 33.37 -12.34 -5.19
CA THR A 104 32.85 -12.35 -3.81
C THR A 104 31.69 -11.38 -3.63
N LEU A 105 31.78 -10.16 -4.17
CA LEU A 105 30.70 -9.17 -4.06
C LEU A 105 29.43 -9.61 -4.79
N GLU A 106 29.55 -10.25 -5.96
CA GLU A 106 28.41 -10.84 -6.68
C GLU A 106 27.73 -11.94 -5.86
N THR A 107 28.50 -12.82 -5.22
CA THR A 107 27.92 -13.86 -4.36
C THR A 107 27.26 -13.29 -3.09
N GLU A 108 27.87 -12.30 -2.46
CA GLU A 108 27.32 -11.65 -1.26
C GLU A 108 26.04 -10.88 -1.58
N THR A 109 26.01 -10.15 -2.70
CA THR A 109 24.83 -9.40 -3.14
C THR A 109 23.66 -10.32 -3.47
N ARG A 110 23.92 -11.46 -4.12
CA ARG A 110 22.90 -12.48 -4.37
C ARG A 110 22.32 -13.05 -3.06
N LEU A 111 23.19 -13.46 -2.13
CA LEU A 111 22.76 -14.00 -0.84
C LEU A 111 22.00 -12.96 -0.01
N LEU A 112 22.39 -11.69 -0.06
CA LEU A 112 21.67 -10.60 0.58
C LEU A 112 20.30 -10.36 -0.05
N GLN A 113 20.16 -10.51 -1.37
CA GLN A 113 18.87 -10.44 -2.04
C GLN A 113 17.94 -11.58 -1.61
N GLU A 114 18.44 -12.82 -1.56
CA GLU A 114 17.69 -13.99 -1.10
C GLU A 114 17.19 -13.80 0.34
N LYS A 115 18.07 -13.38 1.27
CA LYS A 115 17.67 -13.06 2.65
C LYS A 115 16.65 -11.93 2.74
N LYS A 116 16.77 -10.91 1.88
CA LYS A 116 15.81 -9.81 1.83
C LYS A 116 14.45 -10.30 1.35
N THR A 117 14.40 -11.20 0.38
CA THR A 117 13.13 -11.76 -0.09
C THR A 117 12.48 -12.66 0.96
N GLU A 118 13.26 -13.51 1.63
CA GLU A 118 12.78 -14.36 2.73
C GLU A 118 12.19 -13.51 3.86
N ALA A 119 12.94 -12.51 4.34
CA ALA A 119 12.46 -11.61 5.40
C ALA A 119 11.21 -10.80 4.97
N GLN A 120 11.07 -10.47 3.68
CA GLN A 120 9.87 -9.81 3.17
C GLN A 120 8.66 -10.74 3.13
N GLU A 121 8.86 -12.03 2.83
CA GLU A 121 7.80 -13.04 2.86
C GLU A 121 7.35 -13.34 4.28
N GLU A 122 8.27 -13.55 5.21
CA GLU A 122 7.96 -13.69 6.64
C GLU A 122 7.18 -12.49 7.16
N LEU A 123 7.61 -11.28 6.81
CA LEU A 123 6.92 -10.06 7.23
C LEU A 123 5.51 -9.94 6.62
N LYS A 124 5.28 -10.46 5.41
CA LYS A 124 3.93 -10.55 4.83
C LYS A 124 3.08 -11.57 5.58
N GLN A 125 3.63 -12.74 5.92
CA GLN A 125 2.94 -13.78 6.68
C GLN A 125 2.54 -13.27 8.07
N VAL A 126 3.49 -12.72 8.82
CA VAL A 126 3.22 -12.13 10.15
C VAL A 126 2.18 -11.02 10.07
N LYS A 127 2.23 -10.16 9.04
CA LYS A 127 1.19 -9.14 8.83
C LYS A 127 -0.18 -9.73 8.52
N ALA A 128 -0.25 -10.84 7.79
CA ALA A 128 -1.49 -11.54 7.51
C ALA A 128 -2.06 -12.17 8.78
N GLU A 129 -1.24 -12.86 9.57
CA GLU A 129 -1.63 -13.44 10.86
C GLU A 129 -2.17 -12.37 11.82
N ILE A 130 -1.43 -11.27 12.01
CA ILE A 130 -1.87 -10.14 12.84
C ILE A 130 -3.21 -9.56 12.36
N ARG A 131 -3.45 -9.48 11.05
CA ARG A 131 -4.75 -9.02 10.51
C ARG A 131 -5.86 -10.01 10.86
N THR A 132 -5.61 -11.31 10.73
CA THR A 132 -6.62 -12.33 11.06
C THR A 132 -6.93 -12.36 12.55
N ASP A 133 -5.93 -12.21 13.42
CA ASP A 133 -6.15 -12.19 14.86
C ASP A 133 -6.90 -10.92 15.29
N LYS A 134 -6.59 -9.76 14.69
CA LYS A 134 -7.37 -8.54 14.91
C LYS A 134 -8.84 -8.69 14.50
N LEU A 135 -9.12 -9.37 13.39
CA LEU A 135 -10.50 -9.64 12.96
C LEU A 135 -11.21 -10.59 13.93
N LYS A 136 -10.53 -11.62 14.44
CA LYS A 136 -11.08 -12.51 15.46
C LYS A 136 -11.39 -11.76 16.76
N CYS A 137 -10.46 -10.94 17.25
CA CYS A 137 -10.68 -10.11 18.44
C CYS A 137 -11.85 -9.15 18.25
N ALA A 138 -11.93 -8.46 17.11
CA ALA A 138 -13.07 -7.57 16.83
C ALA A 138 -14.41 -8.34 16.78
N ALA A 139 -14.42 -9.55 16.18
CA ALA A 139 -15.60 -10.41 16.17
C ALA A 139 -16.00 -10.87 17.59
N THR A 140 -15.04 -11.22 18.46
CA THR A 140 -15.33 -11.57 19.85
C THR A 140 -15.82 -10.37 20.66
N ASP A 141 -15.25 -9.18 20.43
CA ASP A 141 -15.64 -7.95 21.13
C ASP A 141 -17.07 -7.53 20.77
N THR A 142 -17.41 -7.58 19.48
CA THR A 142 -18.77 -7.32 18.97
C THR A 142 -19.77 -8.35 19.46
N ALA A 143 -19.44 -9.64 19.45
CA ALA A 143 -20.27 -10.69 20.02
C ALA A 143 -20.50 -10.48 21.52
N THR A 144 -19.46 -10.09 22.26
CA THR A 144 -19.55 -9.78 23.69
C THR A 144 -20.43 -8.56 23.94
N ALA A 145 -20.25 -7.48 23.17
CA ALA A 145 -21.09 -6.28 23.25
C ALA A 145 -22.56 -6.57 22.93
N LEU A 146 -22.82 -7.42 21.93
CA LEU A 146 -24.18 -7.83 21.56
C LEU A 146 -24.80 -8.76 22.61
N ALA A 147 -24.05 -9.72 23.15
CA ALA A 147 -24.51 -10.55 24.27
C ALA A 147 -24.82 -9.72 25.51
N SER A 148 -24.00 -8.69 25.78
CA SER A 148 -24.20 -7.75 26.90
C SER A 148 -25.48 -6.91 26.70
N SER A 149 -25.70 -6.41 25.48
CA SER A 149 -26.87 -5.60 25.17
C SER A 149 -28.17 -6.42 25.24
N VAL A 150 -28.18 -7.61 24.64
CA VAL A 150 -29.30 -8.56 24.73
C VAL A 150 -29.53 -8.99 26.19
N GLY A 151 -28.47 -9.29 26.94
CA GLY A 151 -28.56 -9.62 28.36
C GLY A 151 -29.20 -8.51 29.20
N SER A 152 -28.86 -7.24 28.91
CA SER A 152 -29.48 -6.09 29.60
C SER A 152 -30.96 -5.89 29.23
N LEU A 153 -31.34 -6.18 27.98
CA LEU A 153 -32.72 -6.04 27.51
C LEU A 153 -33.60 -7.16 28.08
N PHE A 154 -33.14 -8.41 28.00
CA PHE A 154 -33.84 -9.58 28.54
C PHE A 154 -33.95 -9.57 30.07
N GLY A 155 -32.95 -9.03 30.78
CA GLY A 155 -32.96 -8.93 32.23
C GLY A 155 -33.82 -7.78 32.79
N SER A 156 -34.31 -6.86 31.96
CA SER A 156 -34.94 -5.62 32.44
C SER A 156 -36.48 -5.64 32.42
N ARG A 157 -37.08 -4.92 33.37
CA ARG A 157 -38.53 -4.61 33.45
C ARG A 157 -39.13 -4.10 32.14
N LYS A 158 -38.30 -3.57 31.21
CA LYS A 158 -38.72 -3.06 29.91
C LYS A 158 -39.20 -4.17 28.97
N MET A 159 -38.59 -5.36 28.98
CA MET A 159 -39.05 -6.49 28.16
C MET A 159 -40.45 -6.93 28.57
N LYS A 160 -40.67 -7.16 29.87
CA LYS A 160 -42.01 -7.47 30.40
C LYS A 160 -43.04 -6.38 30.12
N SER A 161 -42.63 -5.10 30.10
CA SER A 161 -43.53 -4.00 29.74
C SER A 161 -43.82 -3.94 28.24
N LEU A 162 -42.89 -4.35 27.38
CA LEU A 162 -43.07 -4.44 25.93
C LEU A 162 -43.93 -5.63 25.56
N GLU A 163 -43.75 -6.79 26.21
CA GLU A 163 -44.60 -7.97 26.06
C GLU A 163 -46.06 -7.65 26.38
N ARG A 164 -46.34 -7.04 27.55
CA ARG A 164 -47.70 -6.62 27.91
C ARG A 164 -48.32 -5.65 26.91
N ARG A 165 -47.55 -4.66 26.43
CA ARG A 165 -48.05 -3.71 25.42
C ARG A 165 -48.35 -4.40 24.09
N ASN A 166 -47.59 -5.43 23.72
CA ASN A 166 -47.90 -6.22 22.54
C ASN A 166 -49.19 -7.04 22.72
N GLU A 167 -49.39 -7.64 23.89
CA GLU A 167 -50.66 -8.32 24.23
C GLU A 167 -51.84 -7.33 24.19
N ASP A 168 -51.74 -6.18 24.87
CA ASP A 168 -52.78 -5.14 24.86
C ASP A 168 -53.10 -4.66 23.42
N LEU A 169 -52.09 -4.53 22.56
CA LEU A 169 -52.30 -4.15 21.16
C LEU A 169 -52.97 -5.25 20.34
N GLN A 170 -52.64 -6.53 20.60
CA GLN A 170 -53.31 -7.66 19.95
C GLN A 170 -54.78 -7.73 20.35
N ASP A 171 -55.08 -7.55 21.63
CA ASP A 171 -56.45 -7.49 22.14
C ASP A 171 -57.21 -6.32 21.52
N ARG A 172 -56.58 -5.15 21.39
CA ARG A 172 -57.20 -4.00 20.75
C ARG A 172 -57.48 -4.21 19.26
N ILE A 173 -56.61 -4.94 18.56
CA ILE A 173 -56.83 -5.31 17.16
C ILE A 173 -58.05 -6.23 17.06
N LEU A 174 -58.16 -7.23 17.92
CA LEU A 174 -59.32 -8.13 17.98
C LEU A 174 -60.63 -7.38 18.23
N GLU A 175 -60.64 -6.44 19.18
CA GLU A 175 -61.82 -5.60 19.46
C GLU A 175 -62.23 -4.77 18.24
N LEU A 176 -61.27 -4.12 17.57
CA LEU A 176 -61.53 -3.31 16.39
C LEU A 176 -62.05 -4.15 15.22
N GLU A 177 -61.53 -5.37 15.05
CA GLU A 177 -62.04 -6.32 14.06
C GLU A 177 -63.49 -6.73 14.36
N ASP A 178 -63.84 -6.98 15.62
CA ASP A 178 -65.20 -7.30 16.03
C ASP A 178 -66.17 -6.12 15.83
N GLU A 179 -65.74 -4.91 16.15
CA GLU A 179 -66.52 -3.69 15.87
C GLU A 179 -66.78 -3.53 14.37
N ALA A 180 -65.76 -3.74 13.53
CA ALA A 180 -65.90 -3.66 12.07
C ALA A 180 -66.91 -4.71 11.56
N ARG A 181 -66.81 -5.96 12.03
CA ARG A 181 -67.77 -7.03 11.71
C ARG A 181 -69.20 -6.69 12.13
N GLN A 182 -69.38 -6.08 13.30
CA GLN A 182 -70.71 -5.66 13.75
C GLN A 182 -71.28 -4.52 12.91
N ARG A 183 -70.47 -3.52 12.55
CA ARG A 183 -70.88 -2.41 11.68
C ARG A 183 -71.30 -2.92 10.30
N GLU A 184 -70.56 -3.85 9.71
CA GLU A 184 -70.95 -4.48 8.44
C GLU A 184 -72.30 -5.21 8.54
N ARG A 185 -72.53 -5.96 9.63
CA ARG A 185 -73.83 -6.61 9.87
C ARG A 185 -74.97 -5.61 10.02
N GLN A 186 -74.75 -4.50 10.71
CA GLN A 186 -75.74 -3.43 10.85
C GLN A 186 -76.04 -2.77 9.50
N GLN A 187 -75.02 -2.46 8.71
CA GLN A 187 -75.19 -1.91 7.37
C GLN A 187 -75.95 -2.88 6.46
N ALA A 188 -75.63 -4.17 6.48
CA ALA A 188 -76.32 -5.19 5.70
C ALA A 188 -77.81 -5.28 6.07
N LYS A 189 -78.15 -5.22 7.36
CA LYS A 189 -79.56 -5.17 7.81
C LYS A 189 -80.27 -3.94 7.28
N HIS A 190 -79.65 -2.77 7.38
CA HIS A 190 -80.27 -1.53 6.94
C HIS A 190 -80.47 -1.48 5.42
N ILE A 191 -79.51 -1.98 4.65
CA ILE A 191 -79.63 -2.15 3.19
C ILE A 191 -80.79 -3.11 2.87
N GLN A 192 -80.93 -4.21 3.62
CA GLN A 192 -82.02 -5.16 3.41
C GLN A 192 -83.39 -4.54 3.71
N GLU A 193 -83.50 -3.73 4.77
CA GLU A 193 -84.73 -2.99 5.10
C GLU A 193 -85.12 -2.01 3.99
N ILE A 194 -84.15 -1.22 3.50
CA ILE A 194 -84.36 -0.28 2.38
C ILE A 194 -84.80 -1.05 1.13
N ARG A 195 -84.15 -2.17 0.82
CA ARG A 195 -84.50 -3.01 -0.33
C ARG A 195 -85.93 -3.54 -0.23
N ASN A 196 -86.32 -4.08 0.92
CA ASN A 196 -87.66 -4.60 1.15
C ASN A 196 -88.72 -3.48 1.00
N ALA A 197 -88.44 -2.27 1.52
CA ALA A 197 -89.32 -1.13 1.36
C ALA A 197 -89.47 -0.71 -0.12
N TYR A 198 -88.36 -0.70 -0.87
CA TYR A 198 -88.36 -0.45 -2.31
C TYR A 198 -89.17 -1.49 -3.08
N GLU A 199 -88.99 -2.78 -2.78
CA GLU A 199 -89.73 -3.89 -3.40
C GLU A 199 -91.24 -3.79 -3.11
N GLN A 200 -91.64 -3.42 -1.89
CA GLN A 200 -93.04 -3.18 -1.55
C GLN A 200 -93.66 -2.01 -2.34
N GLN A 201 -92.93 -0.92 -2.53
CA GLN A 201 -93.41 0.19 -3.37
C GLN A 201 -93.53 -0.21 -4.83
N HIS A 202 -92.55 -0.92 -5.38
CA HIS A 202 -92.61 -1.44 -6.75
C HIS A 202 -93.76 -2.43 -6.96
N ARG A 203 -94.07 -3.26 -5.97
CA ARG A 203 -95.21 -4.19 -6.03
C ARG A 203 -96.54 -3.45 -6.12
N LYS A 204 -96.73 -2.40 -5.32
CA LYS A 204 -97.93 -1.54 -5.41
C LYS A 204 -98.04 -0.83 -6.77
N LEU A 205 -96.91 -0.37 -7.31
CA LEU A 205 -96.84 0.21 -8.66
C LEU A 205 -97.16 -0.81 -9.76
N SER A 206 -96.68 -2.04 -9.64
CA SER A 206 -96.99 -3.13 -10.57
C SER A 206 -98.47 -3.50 -10.54
N GLU A 207 -99.04 -3.66 -9.34
CA GLU A 207 -100.48 -3.95 -9.17
C GLU A 207 -101.35 -2.82 -9.75
N PHE A 208 -100.90 -1.56 -9.64
CA PHE A 208 -101.56 -0.42 -10.29
C PHE A 208 -101.42 -0.46 -11.83
N ALA A 209 -100.24 -0.80 -12.35
CA ALA A 209 -100.02 -0.94 -13.79
C ALA A 209 -100.86 -2.08 -14.39
N ASP A 210 -100.93 -3.23 -13.71
CA ASP A 210 -101.75 -4.38 -14.10
C ASP A 210 -103.25 -4.03 -14.07
N PHE A 211 -103.70 -3.26 -13.08
CA PHE A 211 -105.06 -2.72 -13.00
C PHE A 211 -105.40 -1.78 -14.17
N CYS A 212 -104.49 -0.86 -14.53
CA CYS A 212 -104.65 -0.01 -15.72
C CYS A 212 -104.71 -0.84 -17.01
N GLN A 213 -103.93 -1.91 -17.11
CA GLN A 213 -103.88 -2.79 -18.27
C GLN A 213 -105.14 -3.66 -18.42
N THR A 214 -105.75 -4.09 -17.31
CA THR A 214 -107.05 -4.78 -17.32
C THR A 214 -108.20 -3.85 -17.67
N LEU A 215 -108.20 -2.58 -17.21
CA LEU A 215 -109.17 -1.58 -17.64
C LEU A 215 -109.09 -1.29 -19.15
N LEU A 216 -107.88 -1.21 -19.70
CA LEU A 216 -107.66 -1.08 -21.16
C LEU A 216 -108.20 -2.28 -21.94
N SER A 217 -108.11 -3.51 -21.40
CA SER A 217 -108.70 -4.71 -21.99
C SER A 217 -110.24 -4.71 -21.98
N VAL A 218 -110.86 -4.20 -20.91
CA VAL A 218 -112.34 -4.14 -20.79
C VAL A 218 -112.94 -3.03 -21.66
N CYS A 219 -112.25 -1.90 -21.80
CA CYS A 219 -112.67 -0.84 -22.73
C CYS A 219 -112.40 -1.21 -24.20
N GLY A 220 -111.43 -2.09 -24.49
CA GLY A 220 -111.14 -2.58 -25.85
C GLY A 220 -112.16 -3.56 -26.42
N GLU A 221 -112.95 -4.25 -25.59
CA GLU A 221 -113.98 -5.20 -26.03
C GLU A 221 -115.39 -4.58 -26.20
N ALA A 222 -115.58 -3.31 -25.81
CA ALA A 222 -116.86 -2.60 -25.91
C ALA A 222 -117.04 -1.77 -27.21
N ASP A 223 -115.99 -1.55 -28.01
CA ASP A 223 -116.00 -0.62 -29.16
C ASP A 223 -115.87 -1.28 -30.57
N ALA A 224 -115.98 -2.61 -30.69
CA ALA A 224 -115.91 -3.31 -31.98
C ALA A 224 -117.21 -4.05 -32.39
N ARG A 225 -118.36 -3.64 -31.85
CA ARG A 225 -119.71 -4.02 -32.32
C ARG A 225 -120.58 -2.78 -32.50
N ASP A 226 -120.23 -1.92 -33.46
CA ASP A 226 -121.21 -1.18 -34.30
C ASP A 226 -120.49 -0.24 -35.27
N LYS A 227 -120.51 -0.59 -36.57
CA LYS A 227 -120.81 0.28 -37.73
C LYS A 227 -120.33 -0.35 -39.07
N PHE A 228 -121.30 -0.89 -39.82
CA PHE A 228 -121.34 -0.94 -41.31
C PHE A 228 -121.84 0.44 -41.84
N PRO A 229 -122.04 0.71 -43.16
CA PRO A 229 -121.37 0.31 -44.41
C PRO A 229 -121.04 1.53 -45.33
N ALA A 230 -120.33 1.33 -46.45
CA ALA A 230 -120.55 1.93 -47.78
C ALA A 230 -119.64 1.25 -48.82
#